data_AF-A0A7G8G0P7-F1
#
_entry.id   AF-A0A7G8G0P7-F1
#
_cell.length_a   1.000
_cell.length_b   1.000
_cell.length_c   1.000
_cell.angle_alpha   90.00
_cell.angle_beta   90.00
_cell.angle_gamma   90.00
#
_symmetry.space_group_name_H-M   'P 1'
#
loop_
_entity.id
_entity.type
_entity.pdbx_description
1 polymer ?
#
loop_
_entity_poly.entity_id
_entity_poly.type
_entity_poly.pdbx_seq_one_letter_code
_entity_poly.pdbx_strand_id
1 'polypeptide(L)'
;MSASQGFGASSLNSNPVSFSRNRNAANKPALSNAEFLRQSCASMKIAIGPRNHEDCPHGGTMQRYAVDDAAGLEAAINAAYRQVYGNAHVMEHERSRELEAQFCNGERNVREFVRALAKTEFYRARFFQGVAPMRGVELNIKHLLGRPPLSQGEMSAHITLLASAGHDAVIDFIVDSAEYAEVFGNDVVPYTRSFTSAAGIPTSSFVNIAALERGFAISDSAVGARSQLSNTLARGAVPYIQLPSSVSSSRGAKSSGSGTNVKFSSKVRKSSDGGDSMPARGDAYVGFGLGQREQEVFQRCPGDTADQINALIRSAYRQVMGNPHLMESERALAAESKFTEGYYSTRELVRGICLSSEYVRRFFESNAPYRFVELNFKHILGRAPISQAEVSEHIQILANEGYEAEINSYIDSAEYQSTFGEDTVPYMRILSEQGRSQLAFNRHLSLSEGYAASDSVANSSSLVTSVATKTVPSGWRTTTVRSNRNSAIAGSPDPTKRRFRIVVQAQPAGGRQRTPNASYLVSGKDMTSQMKYIHRRGGRIVSITEVM
;
A
#
# COMPACT_ATOMS: atom_id res chain seq x y z
N MET A 1 19.87 24.22 -8.24
CA MET A 1 19.12 23.21 -7.45
C MET A 1 19.51 21.85 -7.98
N SER A 2 20.21 21.03 -7.18
CA SER A 2 20.58 19.67 -7.60
C SER A 2 19.30 18.85 -7.67
N ALA A 3 18.93 18.39 -8.87
CA ALA A 3 17.81 17.48 -9.04
C ALA A 3 18.05 16.28 -8.12
N SER A 4 17.11 15.99 -7.23
CA SER A 4 17.19 14.78 -6.40
C SER A 4 17.26 13.59 -7.34
N GLN A 5 18.45 13.00 -7.46
CA GLN A 5 18.71 11.79 -8.24
C GLN A 5 17.78 10.72 -7.68
N GLY A 6 16.79 10.31 -8.49
CA GLY A 6 15.66 9.50 -8.07
C GLY A 6 16.03 8.09 -7.60
N PHE A 7 15.01 7.38 -7.09
CA PHE A 7 15.07 5.99 -6.67
C PHE A 7 15.71 5.08 -7.74
N GLY A 8 16.78 4.37 -7.37
CA GLY A 8 17.32 3.22 -8.11
C GLY A 8 17.96 3.48 -9.48
N ALA A 9 18.01 4.74 -9.96
CA ALA A 9 18.41 5.04 -11.34
C ALA A 9 19.77 5.75 -11.49
N SER A 10 20.46 6.07 -10.38
CA SER A 10 21.82 6.65 -10.46
C SER A 10 22.85 5.56 -10.16
N SER A 11 23.57 5.11 -11.19
CA SER A 11 24.84 4.41 -11.04
C SER A 11 25.97 5.44 -10.98
N LEU A 12 27.05 5.14 -10.23
CA LEU A 12 28.23 6.02 -10.19
C LEU A 12 28.87 6.19 -11.57
N ASN A 13 28.75 5.13 -12.38
CA ASN A 13 29.25 5.06 -13.74
C ASN A 13 28.05 5.12 -14.69
N SER A 14 28.07 6.03 -15.66
CA SER A 14 27.00 6.19 -16.66
C SER A 14 26.88 5.00 -17.62
N ASN A 15 27.93 4.19 -17.73
CA ASN A 15 28.01 2.99 -18.57
C ASN A 15 28.60 1.81 -17.78
N PRO A 16 28.27 0.55 -18.17
CA PRO A 16 28.90 -0.63 -17.59
C PRO A 16 30.42 -0.60 -17.81
N VAL A 17 31.17 -0.97 -16.77
CA VAL A 17 32.63 -0.96 -16.79
C VAL A 17 33.13 -2.25 -17.42
N SER A 18 33.92 -2.12 -18.48
CA SER A 18 34.59 -3.21 -19.18
C SER A 18 36.10 -2.99 -19.17
N PHE A 19 36.84 -4.05 -18.86
CA PHE A 19 38.30 -4.04 -18.86
C PHE A 19 38.82 -5.36 -19.42
N SER A 20 39.82 -5.27 -20.29
CA SER A 20 40.56 -6.44 -20.76
C SER A 20 42.05 -6.12 -20.74
N ARG A 21 42.86 -7.17 -20.62
CA ARG A 21 44.32 -7.07 -20.84
C ARG A 21 44.81 -8.13 -21.82
N ASN A 22 43.99 -9.16 -22.02
CA ASN A 22 44.28 -10.36 -22.77
C ASN A 22 43.39 -10.48 -24.02
N ARG A 23 43.01 -9.35 -24.63
CA ARG A 23 42.10 -9.32 -25.79
C ARG A 23 42.53 -10.21 -26.96
N ASN A 24 43.83 -10.44 -27.10
CA ASN A 24 44.45 -11.25 -28.15
C ASN A 24 45.16 -12.51 -27.63
N ALA A 25 44.95 -12.89 -26.36
CA ALA A 25 45.57 -14.10 -25.82
C ALA A 25 44.92 -15.34 -26.45
N ALA A 26 45.73 -16.34 -26.80
CA ALA A 26 45.22 -17.61 -27.32
C ALA A 26 44.32 -18.29 -26.27
N ASN A 27 43.19 -18.84 -26.70
CA ASN A 27 42.29 -19.60 -25.82
C ASN A 27 43.06 -20.78 -25.22
N LYS A 28 43.11 -20.85 -23.89
CA LYS A 28 43.62 -22.03 -23.17
C LYS A 28 42.72 -23.23 -23.49
N PRO A 29 43.27 -24.47 -23.57
CA PRO A 29 42.45 -25.66 -23.79
C PRO A 29 41.39 -25.79 -22.70
N ALA A 30 40.14 -26.07 -23.09
CA ALA A 30 39.04 -26.26 -22.14
C ALA A 30 39.30 -27.48 -21.25
N LEU A 31 39.25 -27.29 -19.94
CA LEU A 31 39.44 -28.35 -18.94
C LEU A 31 38.10 -28.96 -18.50
N SER A 32 36.99 -28.25 -18.75
CA SER A 32 35.64 -28.71 -18.42
C SER A 32 34.68 -28.61 -19.60
N ASN A 33 33.59 -29.39 -19.56
CA ASN A 33 32.52 -29.33 -20.55
C ASN A 33 31.89 -27.92 -20.62
N ALA A 34 31.76 -27.23 -19.48
CA ALA A 34 31.23 -25.87 -19.43
C ALA A 34 32.14 -24.85 -20.12
N GLU A 35 33.46 -24.99 -19.96
CA GLU A 35 34.44 -24.18 -20.69
C GLU A 35 34.44 -24.47 -22.19
N PHE A 36 34.33 -25.74 -22.58
CA PHE A 36 34.27 -26.15 -23.98
C PHE A 36 33.05 -25.55 -24.70
N LEU A 37 31.85 -25.70 -24.11
CA LEU A 37 30.62 -25.14 -24.67
C LEU A 37 30.70 -23.62 -24.82
N ARG A 38 31.31 -22.95 -23.85
CA ARG A 38 31.53 -21.50 -23.88
C ARG A 38 32.51 -21.07 -24.96
N GLN A 39 33.66 -21.74 -25.07
CA GLN A 39 34.65 -21.45 -26.11
C GLN A 39 34.04 -21.65 -27.51
N SER A 40 33.21 -22.69 -27.66
CA SER A 40 32.40 -22.92 -28.86
C SER A 40 31.45 -21.74 -29.12
N CYS A 41 30.66 -21.31 -28.13
CA CYS A 41 29.77 -20.15 -28.25
C CYS A 41 30.49 -18.83 -28.59
N ALA A 42 31.64 -18.58 -27.97
CA ALA A 42 32.45 -17.40 -28.26
C ALA A 42 33.02 -17.42 -29.70
N SER A 43 33.36 -18.61 -30.22
CA SER A 43 33.87 -18.76 -31.58
C SER A 43 32.79 -18.51 -32.65
N MET A 44 31.51 -18.74 -32.34
CA MET A 44 30.39 -18.50 -33.26
C MET A 44 30.14 -17.00 -33.55
N LYS A 45 30.72 -16.06 -32.78
CA LYS A 45 30.61 -14.60 -32.97
C LYS A 45 29.17 -14.08 -33.14
N ILE A 46 28.19 -14.79 -32.58
CA ILE A 46 26.79 -14.37 -32.59
C ILE A 46 26.66 -13.15 -31.66
N ALA A 47 25.85 -12.16 -32.03
CA ALA A 47 25.53 -11.06 -31.14
C ALA A 47 24.71 -11.61 -29.96
N ILE A 48 25.39 -11.79 -28.83
CA ILE A 48 24.85 -12.39 -27.63
C ILE A 48 24.68 -11.28 -26.59
N GLY A 49 23.55 -11.28 -25.87
CA GLY A 49 23.25 -10.34 -24.80
C GLY A 49 21.78 -9.90 -24.75
N PRO A 50 21.30 -9.42 -23.59
CA PRO A 50 19.94 -8.94 -23.42
C PRO A 50 19.70 -7.74 -24.34
N ARG A 51 18.63 -7.79 -25.13
CA ARG A 51 18.21 -6.66 -25.96
C ARG A 51 17.53 -5.63 -25.07
N ASN A 52 18.28 -4.59 -24.71
CA ASN A 52 17.74 -3.42 -24.03
C ASN A 52 17.04 -2.52 -25.05
N HIS A 53 15.97 -1.84 -24.63
CA HIS A 53 15.25 -0.91 -25.50
C HIS A 53 16.12 0.29 -25.91
N GLU A 54 17.01 0.75 -25.02
CA GLU A 54 17.93 1.86 -25.27
C GLU A 54 19.00 1.53 -26.33
N ASP A 55 19.39 0.26 -26.42
CA ASP A 55 20.39 -0.23 -27.37
C ASP A 55 19.74 -0.74 -28.67
N CYS A 56 18.42 -0.63 -28.84
CA CYS A 56 17.71 -1.05 -30.06
C CYS A 56 17.73 0.11 -31.08
N PRO A 57 18.26 -0.06 -32.31
CA PRO A 57 18.63 -1.31 -33.02
C PRO A 57 20.13 -1.69 -33.02
N HIS A 58 20.97 -1.03 -32.21
CA HIS A 58 22.43 -0.97 -32.30
C HIS A 58 23.25 -2.12 -31.65
N GLY A 59 22.67 -3.31 -31.44
CA GLY A 59 23.43 -4.54 -31.11
C GLY A 59 23.45 -4.94 -29.63
N GLY A 60 23.88 -6.18 -29.35
CA GLY A 60 23.93 -6.77 -28.00
C GLY A 60 25.12 -6.28 -27.16
N THR A 61 25.00 -6.35 -25.84
CA THR A 61 25.97 -5.81 -24.86
C THR A 61 27.42 -6.32 -25.04
N MET A 62 27.62 -7.50 -25.62
CA MET A 62 28.95 -8.08 -25.91
C MET A 62 29.78 -7.26 -26.92
N GLN A 63 29.18 -6.35 -27.68
CA GLN A 63 29.90 -5.53 -28.68
C GLN A 63 30.57 -4.27 -28.10
N ARG A 64 30.50 -4.05 -26.78
CA ARG A 64 31.11 -2.86 -26.15
C ARG A 64 32.63 -3.03 -26.02
N TYR A 65 33.37 -2.01 -26.44
CA TYR A 65 34.83 -1.95 -26.32
C TYR A 65 35.25 -2.06 -24.85
N ALA A 66 36.21 -2.96 -24.56
CA ALA A 66 36.87 -3.01 -23.26
C ALA A 66 38.09 -2.07 -23.28
N VAL A 67 38.27 -1.30 -22.20
CA VAL A 67 39.40 -0.38 -22.06
C VAL A 67 40.59 -1.15 -21.46
N ASP A 68 41.82 -0.89 -21.93
CA ASP A 68 43.04 -1.57 -21.42
C ASP A 68 43.96 -0.61 -20.64
N ASP A 69 43.48 0.60 -20.34
CA ASP A 69 44.23 1.64 -19.63
C ASP A 69 44.32 1.39 -18.12
N ALA A 70 45.35 1.93 -17.46
CA ALA A 70 45.51 1.84 -16.01
C ALA A 70 44.32 2.42 -15.23
N ALA A 71 43.74 3.52 -15.70
CA ALA A 71 42.53 4.10 -15.11
C ALA A 71 41.30 3.18 -15.29
N GLY A 72 41.20 2.47 -16.42
CA GLY A 72 40.15 1.48 -16.66
C GLY A 72 40.28 0.27 -15.74
N LEU A 73 41.51 -0.16 -15.47
CA LEU A 73 41.82 -1.23 -14.51
C LEU A 73 41.38 -0.85 -13.09
N GLU A 74 41.76 0.33 -12.60
CA GLU A 74 41.36 0.79 -11.26
C GLU A 74 39.84 0.94 -11.14
N ALA A 75 39.19 1.46 -12.19
CA ALA A 75 37.73 1.55 -12.26
C ALA A 75 37.07 0.17 -12.21
N ALA A 76 37.62 -0.82 -12.94
CA ALA A 76 37.11 -2.19 -12.94
C ALA A 76 37.26 -2.87 -11.57
N ILE A 77 38.40 -2.68 -10.90
CA ILE A 77 38.61 -3.19 -9.54
C ILE A 77 37.57 -2.58 -8.60
N ASN A 78 37.46 -1.25 -8.56
CA ASN A 78 36.53 -0.57 -7.65
C ASN A 78 35.06 -0.93 -7.94
N ALA A 79 34.68 -1.06 -9.22
CA ALA A 79 33.36 -1.50 -9.63
C ALA A 79 33.07 -2.95 -9.21
N ALA A 80 34.04 -3.86 -9.35
CA ALA A 80 33.90 -5.25 -8.96
C ALA A 80 33.72 -5.40 -7.44
N TYR A 81 34.53 -4.70 -6.63
CA TYR A 81 34.34 -4.68 -5.17
C TYR A 81 32.97 -4.13 -4.80
N ARG A 82 32.53 -3.02 -5.40
CA ARG A 82 31.23 -2.41 -5.11
C ARG A 82 30.06 -3.36 -5.42
N GLN A 83 30.11 -4.01 -6.58
CA GLN A 83 29.06 -4.93 -7.02
C GLN A 83 29.02 -6.21 -6.18
N VAL A 84 30.17 -6.90 -6.07
CA VAL A 84 30.25 -8.21 -5.39
C VAL A 84 29.98 -8.05 -3.90
N TYR A 85 30.48 -6.99 -3.27
CA TYR A 85 30.23 -6.75 -1.84
C TYR A 85 29.00 -5.89 -1.56
N GLY A 86 28.11 -5.66 -2.54
CA GLY A 86 26.79 -5.07 -2.29
C GLY A 86 26.83 -3.72 -1.60
N ASN A 87 27.68 -2.80 -2.07
CA ASN A 87 27.94 -1.48 -1.48
C ASN A 87 28.45 -1.51 -0.02
N ALA A 88 28.95 -2.65 0.47
CA ALA A 88 29.62 -2.68 1.75
C ALA A 88 30.96 -1.95 1.66
N HIS A 89 31.25 -1.11 2.66
CA HIS A 89 32.58 -0.53 2.80
C HIS A 89 33.58 -1.63 3.13
N VAL A 90 34.60 -1.75 2.29
CA VAL A 90 35.73 -2.68 2.43
C VAL A 90 36.95 -1.86 2.80
N MET A 91 37.57 -2.17 3.94
CA MET A 91 38.80 -1.50 4.37
C MET A 91 40.00 -2.04 3.58
N GLU A 92 41.09 -1.28 3.51
CA GLU A 92 42.28 -1.67 2.72
C GLU A 92 42.88 -3.03 3.13
N HIS A 93 42.79 -3.40 4.41
CA HIS A 93 43.28 -4.70 4.91
C HIS A 93 42.31 -5.86 4.63
N GLU A 94 41.04 -5.57 4.39
CA GLU A 94 40.03 -6.57 4.00
C GLU A 94 40.09 -6.87 2.48
N ARG A 95 40.76 -6.01 1.70
CA ARG A 95 40.99 -6.22 0.27
C ARG A 95 42.08 -7.26 0.05
N SER A 96 41.80 -8.22 -0.82
CA SER A 96 42.70 -9.29 -1.23
C SER A 96 43.73 -8.81 -2.25
N ARG A 97 44.87 -8.29 -1.76
CA ARG A 97 45.99 -7.81 -2.60
C ARG A 97 46.48 -8.85 -3.61
N GLU A 98 46.43 -10.13 -3.26
CA GLU A 98 46.83 -11.23 -4.15
C GLU A 98 45.91 -11.33 -5.38
N LEU A 99 44.59 -11.20 -5.19
CA LEU A 99 43.63 -11.26 -6.30
C LEU A 99 43.75 -10.02 -7.19
N GLU A 100 43.98 -8.85 -6.59
CA GLU A 100 44.24 -7.62 -7.32
C GLU A 100 45.54 -7.73 -8.13
N ALA A 101 46.63 -8.25 -7.56
CA ALA A 101 47.89 -8.44 -8.26
C ALA A 101 47.76 -9.41 -9.45
N GLN A 102 47.07 -10.55 -9.26
CA GLN A 102 46.80 -11.51 -10.34
C GLN A 102 45.97 -10.89 -11.48
N PHE A 103 44.99 -10.06 -11.14
CA PHE A 103 44.19 -9.33 -12.12
C PHE A 103 45.03 -8.25 -12.83
N CYS A 104 45.86 -7.51 -12.09
CA CYS A 104 46.77 -6.51 -12.64
C CYS A 104 47.78 -7.12 -13.62
N ASN A 105 48.29 -8.31 -13.31
CA ASN A 105 49.23 -9.05 -14.16
C ASN A 105 48.55 -9.68 -15.38
N GLY A 106 47.21 -9.69 -15.44
CA GLY A 106 46.46 -10.34 -16.51
C GLY A 106 46.45 -11.87 -16.40
N GLU A 107 46.74 -12.44 -15.23
CA GLU A 107 46.63 -13.90 -15.03
C GLU A 107 45.17 -14.36 -14.98
N ARG A 108 44.28 -13.46 -14.53
CA ARG A 108 42.84 -13.67 -14.44
C ARG A 108 42.05 -12.63 -15.21
N ASN A 109 40.98 -13.06 -15.86
CA ASN A 109 40.00 -12.18 -16.50
C ASN A 109 39.01 -11.59 -15.47
N VAL A 110 38.22 -10.59 -15.85
CA VAL A 110 37.23 -9.94 -14.95
C VAL A 110 36.27 -10.97 -14.34
N ARG A 111 35.81 -11.93 -15.14
CA ARG A 111 34.97 -13.05 -14.66
C ARG A 111 35.63 -13.90 -13.58
N GLU A 112 36.90 -14.26 -13.78
CA GLU A 112 37.64 -15.10 -12.84
C GLU A 112 37.98 -14.32 -11.57
N PHE A 113 38.25 -13.03 -11.71
CA PHE A 113 38.40 -12.12 -10.58
C PHE A 113 37.12 -12.02 -9.75
N VAL A 114 35.96 -11.81 -10.39
CA VAL A 114 34.64 -11.81 -9.71
C VAL A 114 34.33 -13.15 -9.04
N ARG A 115 34.63 -14.27 -9.72
CA ARG A 115 34.51 -15.63 -9.13
C ARG A 115 35.36 -15.77 -7.87
N ALA A 116 36.61 -15.33 -7.91
CA ALA A 116 37.52 -15.41 -6.78
C ALA A 116 37.06 -14.52 -5.61
N LEU A 117 36.59 -13.29 -5.89
CA LEU A 117 36.03 -12.39 -4.86
C LEU A 117 34.83 -13.03 -4.14
N ALA A 118 33.90 -13.64 -4.87
CA ALA A 118 32.71 -14.27 -4.28
C ALA A 118 33.00 -15.57 -3.50
N LYS A 119 34.21 -16.15 -3.65
CA LYS A 119 34.72 -17.28 -2.87
C LYS A 119 35.57 -16.89 -1.67
N THR A 120 35.89 -15.60 -1.50
CA THR A 120 36.67 -15.15 -0.35
C THR A 120 35.94 -15.42 0.98
N GLU A 121 36.71 -15.70 2.03
CA GLU A 121 36.15 -15.88 3.37
C GLU A 121 35.42 -14.61 3.84
N PHE A 122 35.91 -13.43 3.44
CA PHE A 122 35.25 -12.15 3.72
C PHE A 122 33.84 -12.07 3.13
N TYR A 123 33.66 -12.48 1.87
CA TYR A 123 32.33 -12.57 1.25
C TYR A 123 31.44 -13.55 2.00
N ARG A 124 31.98 -14.73 2.31
CA ARG A 124 31.27 -15.81 2.99
C ARG A 124 30.80 -15.41 4.38
N ALA A 125 31.64 -14.76 5.18
CA ALA A 125 31.30 -14.32 6.53
C ALA A 125 30.12 -13.32 6.53
N ARG A 126 30.10 -12.37 5.59
CA ARG A 126 29.08 -11.31 5.55
C ARG A 126 27.75 -11.73 4.90
N PHE A 127 27.81 -12.45 3.78
CA PHE A 127 26.61 -12.70 2.95
C PHE A 127 26.09 -14.13 3.03
N PHE A 128 26.87 -15.06 3.61
CA PHE A 128 26.51 -16.48 3.66
C PHE A 128 26.36 -17.03 5.09
N GLN A 129 27.36 -16.87 5.96
CA GLN A 129 27.35 -17.48 7.31
C GLN A 129 26.29 -16.89 8.24
N GLY A 130 26.07 -15.56 8.18
CA GLY A 130 25.12 -14.85 9.05
C GLY A 130 23.69 -14.77 8.52
N VAL A 131 23.35 -15.50 7.45
CA VAL A 131 22.19 -15.25 6.61
C VAL A 131 21.43 -16.56 6.32
N ALA A 132 20.10 -16.51 6.20
CA ALA A 132 19.32 -17.68 5.84
C ALA A 132 19.69 -18.18 4.42
N PRO A 133 19.70 -19.51 4.14
CA PRO A 133 20.12 -20.04 2.83
C PRO A 133 19.41 -19.41 1.62
N MET A 134 18.10 -19.16 1.74
CA MET A 134 17.32 -18.46 0.71
C MET A 134 17.83 -17.04 0.45
N ARG A 135 18.20 -16.30 1.50
CA ARG A 135 18.74 -14.94 1.39
C ARG A 135 20.17 -14.94 0.84
N GLY A 136 20.99 -15.92 1.22
CA GLY A 136 22.33 -16.10 0.65
C GLY A 136 22.27 -16.34 -0.86
N VAL A 137 21.37 -17.20 -1.33
CA VAL A 137 21.14 -17.43 -2.76
C VAL A 137 20.60 -16.17 -3.47
N GLU A 138 19.63 -15.46 -2.89
CA GLU A 138 19.14 -14.17 -3.42
C GLU A 138 20.29 -13.17 -3.64
N LEU A 139 21.19 -13.06 -2.66
CA LEU A 139 22.35 -12.17 -2.72
C LEU A 139 23.38 -12.64 -3.75
N ASN A 140 23.68 -13.94 -3.83
CA ASN A 140 24.58 -14.47 -4.84
C ASN A 140 24.10 -14.15 -6.27
N ILE A 141 22.81 -14.38 -6.56
CA ILE A 141 22.21 -14.07 -7.86
C ILE A 141 22.26 -12.56 -8.11
N LYS A 142 21.96 -11.73 -7.10
CA LYS A 142 22.05 -10.28 -7.21
C LYS A 142 23.48 -9.80 -7.52
N HIS A 143 24.47 -10.26 -6.76
CA HIS A 143 25.86 -9.80 -6.90
C HIS A 143 26.48 -10.25 -8.22
N LEU A 144 26.22 -11.49 -8.65
CA LEU A 144 26.86 -12.07 -9.83
C LEU A 144 26.08 -11.85 -11.13
N LEU A 145 24.75 -11.90 -11.08
CA LEU A 145 23.89 -11.72 -12.26
C LEU A 145 23.22 -10.34 -12.31
N GLY A 146 23.28 -9.54 -11.26
CA GLY A 146 22.69 -8.19 -11.26
C GLY A 146 21.16 -8.19 -11.39
N ARG A 147 20.51 -9.32 -11.12
CA ARG A 147 19.05 -9.50 -11.20
C ARG A 147 18.53 -10.25 -9.98
N PRO A 148 17.23 -10.20 -9.67
CA PRO A 148 16.64 -11.06 -8.66
C PRO A 148 16.40 -12.47 -9.24
N PRO A 149 16.15 -13.48 -8.38
CA PRO A 149 15.62 -14.77 -8.82
C PRO A 149 14.27 -14.58 -9.52
N LEU A 150 14.07 -15.25 -10.65
CA LEU A 150 12.87 -15.12 -11.49
C LEU A 150 11.72 -16.00 -10.99
N SER A 151 12.03 -17.18 -10.47
CA SER A 151 11.04 -18.17 -10.07
C SER A 151 11.45 -18.91 -8.80
N GLN A 152 10.46 -19.46 -8.09
CA GLN A 152 10.71 -20.30 -6.92
C GLN A 152 11.49 -21.57 -7.29
N GLY A 153 11.29 -22.07 -8.51
CA GLY A 153 12.05 -23.22 -9.05
C GLY A 153 13.55 -22.95 -9.12
N GLU A 154 13.94 -21.78 -9.63
CA GLU A 154 15.34 -21.34 -9.68
C GLU A 154 15.98 -21.30 -8.28
N MET A 155 15.30 -20.68 -7.30
CA MET A 155 15.79 -20.65 -5.92
C MET A 155 15.94 -22.05 -5.34
N SER A 156 14.96 -22.93 -5.56
CA SER A 156 15.02 -24.31 -5.06
C SER A 156 16.20 -25.09 -5.63
N ALA A 157 16.51 -24.93 -6.93
CA ALA A 157 17.64 -25.59 -7.58
C ALA A 157 18.99 -25.15 -6.99
N HIS A 158 19.17 -23.85 -6.77
CA HIS A 158 20.39 -23.34 -6.12
C HIS A 158 20.52 -23.78 -4.66
N ILE A 159 19.42 -23.88 -3.92
CA ILE A 159 19.43 -24.38 -2.54
C ILE A 159 19.77 -25.87 -2.49
N THR A 160 19.27 -26.67 -3.44
CA THR A 160 19.64 -28.09 -3.56
C THR A 160 21.13 -28.24 -3.85
N LEU A 161 21.69 -27.44 -4.77
CA LEU A 161 23.11 -27.44 -5.06
C LEU A 161 23.93 -26.99 -3.85
N LEU A 162 23.48 -25.95 -3.15
CA LEU A 162 24.12 -25.47 -1.94
C LEU A 162 24.19 -26.57 -0.86
N ALA A 163 23.11 -27.34 -0.71
CA ALA A 163 23.04 -28.43 0.26
C ALA A 163 23.94 -29.62 -0.11
N SER A 164 24.13 -29.91 -1.40
CA SER A 164 24.94 -31.06 -1.85
C SER A 164 26.43 -30.76 -2.00
N ALA A 165 26.79 -29.57 -2.51
CA ALA A 165 28.16 -29.25 -2.93
C ALA A 165 28.74 -27.98 -2.25
N GLY A 166 27.95 -27.27 -1.46
CA GLY A 166 28.40 -26.08 -0.72
C GLY A 166 28.40 -24.78 -1.54
N HIS A 167 28.89 -23.70 -0.92
CA HIS A 167 28.82 -22.32 -1.46
C HIS A 167 29.64 -22.14 -2.74
N ASP A 168 30.87 -22.64 -2.76
CA ASP A 168 31.79 -22.42 -3.89
C ASP A 168 31.24 -23.02 -5.19
N ALA A 169 30.58 -24.17 -5.09
CA ALA A 169 29.91 -24.82 -6.21
C ALA A 169 28.71 -24.01 -6.74
N VAL A 170 27.98 -23.30 -5.87
CA VAL A 170 26.90 -22.39 -6.28
C VAL A 170 27.48 -21.20 -7.04
N ILE A 171 28.59 -20.63 -6.57
CA ILE A 171 29.28 -19.53 -7.26
C ILE A 171 29.77 -19.97 -8.63
N ASP A 172 30.40 -21.15 -8.72
CA ASP A 172 30.86 -21.71 -9.98
C ASP A 172 29.68 -21.94 -10.94
N PHE A 173 28.58 -22.54 -10.46
CA PHE A 173 27.39 -22.75 -11.27
C PHE A 173 26.79 -21.44 -11.81
N ILE A 174 26.70 -20.38 -11.00
CA ILE A 174 26.19 -19.08 -11.43
C ILE A 174 27.13 -18.43 -12.44
N VAL A 175 28.43 -18.39 -12.13
CA VAL A 175 29.42 -17.76 -13.01
C VAL A 175 29.56 -18.54 -14.31
N ASP A 176 29.43 -19.86 -14.31
CA ASP A 176 29.56 -20.71 -15.50
C ASP A 176 28.28 -20.81 -16.35
N SER A 177 27.17 -20.26 -15.86
CA SER A 177 25.90 -20.21 -16.58
C SER A 177 26.01 -19.55 -17.96
N ALA A 178 25.15 -20.00 -18.88
CA ALA A 178 25.01 -19.39 -20.20
C ALA A 178 24.67 -17.90 -20.05
N GLU A 179 23.70 -17.55 -19.20
CA GLU A 179 23.27 -16.17 -18.97
C GLU A 179 24.43 -15.22 -18.59
N TYR A 180 25.32 -15.66 -17.68
CA TYR A 180 26.48 -14.85 -17.32
C TYR A 180 27.39 -14.60 -18.53
N ALA A 181 27.66 -15.67 -19.29
CA ALA A 181 28.48 -15.58 -20.50
C ALA A 181 27.83 -14.69 -21.56
N GLU A 182 26.51 -14.71 -21.67
CA GLU A 182 25.79 -13.93 -22.67
C GLU A 182 25.79 -12.43 -22.37
N VAL A 183 25.63 -12.06 -21.10
CA VAL A 183 25.44 -10.67 -20.74
C VAL A 183 26.75 -9.95 -20.43
N PHE A 184 27.65 -10.61 -19.69
CA PHE A 184 28.90 -10.02 -19.21
C PHE A 184 30.13 -10.55 -19.94
N GLY A 185 30.07 -11.79 -20.44
CA GLY A 185 31.22 -12.44 -21.06
C GLY A 185 32.39 -12.60 -20.07
N ASN A 186 33.60 -12.25 -20.51
CA ASN A 186 34.81 -12.36 -19.69
C ASN A 186 35.37 -11.02 -19.22
N ASP A 187 34.97 -9.91 -19.86
CA ASP A 187 35.62 -8.59 -19.74
C ASP A 187 34.71 -7.52 -19.09
N VAL A 188 33.40 -7.77 -18.93
CA VAL A 188 32.46 -6.81 -18.33
C VAL A 188 32.25 -7.13 -16.85
N VAL A 189 32.37 -6.12 -16.00
CA VAL A 189 32.06 -6.25 -14.57
C VAL A 189 30.54 -6.37 -14.41
N PRO A 190 30.02 -7.32 -13.61
CA PRO A 190 28.59 -7.40 -13.36
C PRO A 190 28.03 -6.08 -12.83
N TYR A 191 26.82 -5.76 -13.28
CA TYR A 191 26.10 -4.56 -12.89
C TYR A 191 24.62 -4.89 -12.72
N THR A 192 23.88 -4.04 -12.02
CA THR A 192 22.46 -4.25 -11.77
C THR A 192 21.66 -4.00 -13.05
N ARG A 193 20.94 -5.02 -13.53
CA ARG A 193 20.31 -5.04 -14.86
C ARG A 193 18.80 -4.88 -14.81
N SER A 194 18.19 -5.30 -13.70
CA SER A 194 16.73 -5.39 -13.59
C SER A 194 15.99 -4.05 -13.47
N PHE A 195 16.71 -2.93 -13.41
CA PHE A 195 16.11 -1.60 -13.58
C PHE A 195 15.79 -1.27 -15.03
N THR A 196 16.44 -1.95 -15.97
CA THR A 196 16.14 -1.85 -17.41
C THR A 196 15.19 -2.99 -17.79
N SER A 197 14.14 -2.68 -18.58
CA SER A 197 13.16 -3.66 -19.05
C SER A 197 13.71 -4.45 -20.24
N ALA A 198 14.78 -5.21 -20.01
CA ALA A 198 15.41 -6.04 -21.04
C ALA A 198 14.44 -7.11 -21.57
N ALA A 199 14.49 -7.37 -22.88
CA ALA A 199 13.64 -8.35 -23.53
C ALA A 199 13.78 -9.75 -22.90
N GLY A 200 12.65 -10.38 -22.58
CA GLY A 200 12.59 -11.73 -21.97
C GLY A 200 12.58 -11.77 -20.44
N ILE A 201 12.77 -10.63 -19.76
CA ILE A 201 12.68 -10.56 -18.29
C ILE A 201 11.26 -10.13 -17.87
N PRO A 202 10.63 -10.79 -16.88
CA PRO A 202 9.32 -10.37 -16.41
C PRO A 202 9.38 -9.01 -15.70
N THR A 203 8.32 -8.21 -15.83
CA THR A 203 8.21 -6.88 -15.19
C THR A 203 8.27 -6.95 -13.66
N SER A 204 7.95 -8.10 -13.05
CA SER A 204 8.13 -8.37 -11.62
C SER A 204 9.59 -8.28 -11.18
N SER A 205 10.56 -8.55 -12.06
CA SER A 205 11.99 -8.44 -11.76
C SER A 205 12.41 -7.02 -11.38
N PHE A 206 11.81 -5.99 -11.99
CA PHE A 206 12.04 -4.60 -11.62
C PHE A 206 11.63 -4.34 -10.16
N VAL A 207 10.45 -4.84 -9.79
CA VAL A 207 9.92 -4.65 -8.43
C VAL A 207 10.71 -5.48 -7.41
N ASN A 208 11.11 -6.69 -7.79
CA ASN A 208 11.90 -7.59 -6.97
C ASN A 208 13.32 -7.04 -6.72
N ILE A 209 13.99 -6.49 -7.74
CA ILE A 209 15.32 -5.90 -7.55
C ILE A 209 15.25 -4.64 -6.70
N ALA A 210 14.20 -3.82 -6.89
CA ALA A 210 13.95 -2.63 -6.08
C ALA A 210 13.78 -2.97 -4.59
N ALA A 211 13.15 -4.11 -4.27
CA ALA A 211 13.02 -4.61 -2.90
C ALA A 211 14.36 -5.09 -2.31
N LEU A 212 15.27 -5.61 -3.14
CA LEU A 212 16.61 -6.04 -2.73
C LEU A 212 17.60 -4.88 -2.59
N GLU A 213 17.54 -3.85 -3.44
CA GLU A 213 18.53 -2.76 -3.45
C GLU A 213 18.22 -1.61 -2.50
N ARG A 214 16.95 -1.34 -2.17
CA ARG A 214 16.42 -0.29 -1.25
C ARG A 214 16.96 1.15 -1.46
N GLY A 215 18.26 1.37 -1.58
CA GLY A 215 18.91 2.64 -1.92
C GLY A 215 20.36 2.46 -2.37
N PHE A 216 20.87 3.40 -3.17
CA PHE A 216 22.20 3.36 -3.79
C PHE A 216 23.38 3.28 -2.81
N ALA A 217 23.23 3.83 -1.61
CA ALA A 217 24.27 3.87 -0.57
C ALA A 217 24.04 2.83 0.55
N ILE A 218 22.98 2.03 0.47
CA ILE A 218 22.66 1.04 1.50
C ILE A 218 23.45 -0.24 1.19
N SER A 219 24.13 -0.78 2.19
CA SER A 219 24.80 -2.07 2.07
C SER A 219 23.79 -3.21 2.14
N ASP A 220 24.03 -4.27 1.37
CA ASP A 220 23.13 -5.44 1.35
C ASP A 220 23.07 -6.21 2.66
N SER A 221 24.13 -6.12 3.46
CA SER A 221 24.19 -6.65 4.83
C SER A 221 23.26 -5.89 5.79
N ALA A 222 23.01 -4.60 5.56
CA ALA A 222 22.13 -3.77 6.42
C ALA A 222 20.64 -4.08 6.21
N VAL A 223 20.28 -4.76 5.12
CA VAL A 223 18.89 -5.13 4.78
C VAL A 223 18.36 -6.29 5.64
N GLY A 224 19.26 -6.98 6.36
CA GLY A 224 18.94 -8.05 7.31
C GLY A 224 19.14 -9.46 6.75
N ALA A 225 19.11 -10.45 7.66
CA ALA A 225 19.45 -11.86 7.37
C ALA A 225 18.32 -12.69 6.73
N ARG A 226 17.10 -12.14 6.66
CA ARG A 226 15.93 -12.84 6.10
C ARG A 226 15.76 -12.55 4.61
N SER A 227 15.28 -13.55 3.89
CA SER A 227 14.98 -13.46 2.47
C SER A 227 13.89 -12.41 2.24
N GLN A 228 14.10 -11.55 1.24
CA GLN A 228 13.15 -10.49 0.89
C GLN A 228 12.11 -10.98 -0.12
N LEU A 229 12.44 -12.01 -0.91
CA LEU A 229 11.62 -12.44 -2.04
C LEU A 229 11.00 -13.83 -1.85
N SER A 230 11.43 -14.67 -0.91
CA SER A 230 10.91 -16.05 -0.76
C SER A 230 9.38 -16.11 -0.66
N ASN A 231 8.77 -15.29 0.19
CA ASN A 231 7.32 -15.29 0.36
C ASN A 231 6.60 -14.70 -0.85
N THR A 232 7.20 -13.73 -1.54
CA THR A 232 6.60 -13.12 -2.75
C THR A 232 6.69 -14.06 -3.94
N LEU A 233 7.84 -14.72 -4.11
CA LEU A 233 8.11 -15.69 -5.17
C LEU A 233 7.25 -16.96 -5.00
N ALA A 234 7.10 -17.44 -3.76
CA ALA A 234 6.20 -18.58 -3.46
C ALA A 234 4.73 -18.26 -3.72
N ARG A 235 4.29 -17.01 -3.51
CA ARG A 235 2.90 -16.58 -3.73
C ARG A 235 2.62 -16.06 -5.15
N GLY A 236 3.64 -15.94 -6.01
CA GLY A 236 3.51 -15.26 -7.29
C GLY A 236 3.09 -13.79 -7.16
N ALA A 237 3.41 -13.16 -6.02
CA ALA A 237 3.06 -11.78 -5.70
C ALA A 237 4.25 -10.85 -5.93
N VAL A 238 3.99 -9.57 -6.18
CA VAL A 238 5.04 -8.55 -6.28
C VAL A 238 5.25 -7.85 -4.92
N PRO A 239 6.51 -7.69 -4.45
CA PRO A 239 6.81 -6.94 -3.23
C PRO A 239 6.46 -5.46 -3.41
N TYR A 240 6.24 -4.75 -2.29
CA TYR A 240 6.12 -3.30 -2.36
C TYR A 240 7.51 -2.65 -2.42
N ILE A 241 7.70 -1.73 -3.36
CA ILE A 241 8.92 -0.93 -3.46
C ILE A 241 9.06 -0.09 -2.18
N GLN A 242 10.06 -0.41 -1.36
CA GLN A 242 10.36 0.37 -0.17
C GLN A 242 11.03 1.66 -0.64
N LEU A 243 10.39 2.81 -0.41
CA LEU A 243 11.06 4.08 -0.63
C LEU A 243 12.18 4.20 0.43
N PRO A 244 13.42 4.51 0.03
CA PRO A 244 14.48 4.78 0.99
C PRO A 244 14.02 5.93 1.88
N SER A 245 14.27 5.80 3.18
CA SER A 245 14.06 6.91 4.10
C SER A 245 15.04 8.02 3.71
N SER A 246 14.58 8.99 2.92
CA SER A 246 15.19 10.31 2.97
C SER A 246 15.17 10.79 4.41
N VAL A 247 16.11 11.64 4.80
CA VAL A 247 16.11 12.31 6.10
C VAL A 247 14.74 13.00 6.29
N SER A 248 13.84 12.30 6.97
CA SER A 248 12.53 12.76 7.35
C SER A 248 12.25 12.08 8.67
N SER A 249 12.51 12.83 9.73
CA SER A 249 11.77 12.83 10.99
C SER A 249 11.08 11.51 11.34
N SER A 250 11.73 10.77 12.25
CA SER A 250 11.16 9.83 13.20
C SER A 250 9.63 9.67 13.15
N ARG A 251 9.14 8.57 12.56
CA ARG A 251 7.87 7.94 12.98
C ARG A 251 7.73 6.50 12.47
N GLY A 252 8.09 5.57 13.36
CA GLY A 252 7.42 4.28 13.62
C GLY A 252 7.07 3.36 12.45
N ALA A 253 7.87 2.30 12.28
CA ALA A 253 7.60 1.18 11.39
C ALA A 253 6.37 0.34 11.81
N LYS A 254 5.58 -0.15 10.84
CA LYS A 254 4.71 -1.34 10.98
C LYS A 254 4.65 -2.15 9.67
N SER A 255 4.85 -3.46 9.77
CA SER A 255 4.83 -4.47 8.71
C SER A 255 3.41 -4.90 8.29
N SER A 256 3.17 -5.16 7.00
CA SER A 256 1.87 -5.56 6.45
C SER A 256 1.71 -7.07 6.22
N GLY A 257 0.54 -7.62 6.57
CA GLY A 257 0.08 -8.97 6.21
C GLY A 257 -0.64 -9.03 4.85
N SER A 258 -0.83 -10.25 4.33
CA SER A 258 -1.19 -10.59 2.94
C SER A 258 -2.50 -11.41 2.85
N GLY A 259 -3.27 -11.28 1.76
CA GLY A 259 -4.42 -12.15 1.43
C GLY A 259 -4.94 -11.94 -0.01
N THR A 260 -5.27 -13.05 -0.69
CA THR A 260 -5.55 -13.23 -2.14
C THR A 260 -7.05 -13.28 -2.48
N ASN A 261 -7.42 -12.90 -3.72
CA ASN A 261 -8.82 -12.85 -4.22
C ASN A 261 -9.27 -14.14 -4.94
N VAL A 262 -10.50 -14.60 -4.66
CA VAL A 262 -11.29 -15.55 -5.47
C VAL A 262 -12.65 -14.92 -5.79
N LYS A 263 -13.09 -14.94 -7.06
CA LYS A 263 -14.39 -14.39 -7.51
C LYS A 263 -15.43 -15.51 -7.68
N PHE A 264 -16.62 -15.30 -7.13
CA PHE A 264 -17.87 -16.03 -7.45
C PHE A 264 -18.90 -15.04 -7.99
N SER A 265 -19.77 -15.46 -8.92
CA SER A 265 -20.82 -14.64 -9.55
C SER A 265 -22.04 -14.45 -8.64
N SER A 266 -22.70 -13.29 -8.74
CA SER A 266 -23.84 -12.91 -7.90
C SER A 266 -25.19 -13.34 -8.47
N LYS A 267 -26.12 -13.71 -7.58
CA LYS A 267 -27.55 -13.96 -7.85
C LYS A 267 -28.36 -12.79 -7.26
N VAL A 268 -29.48 -12.41 -7.87
CA VAL A 268 -30.33 -11.28 -7.47
C VAL A 268 -31.48 -11.78 -6.58
N ARG A 269 -31.87 -11.02 -5.54
CA ARG A 269 -33.15 -11.18 -4.83
C ARG A 269 -34.11 -10.01 -5.08
N LYS A 270 -35.41 -10.30 -5.14
CA LYS A 270 -36.53 -9.37 -5.23
C LYS A 270 -37.40 -9.51 -3.97
N SER A 271 -37.28 -8.60 -3.00
CA SER A 271 -38.29 -8.38 -1.93
C SER A 271 -37.86 -7.20 -1.03
N SER A 272 -38.84 -6.40 -0.61
CA SER A 272 -38.76 -5.17 0.18
C SER A 272 -38.89 -5.38 1.70
N ASP A 273 -38.86 -6.63 2.17
CA ASP A 273 -38.92 -6.92 3.61
C ASP A 273 -37.52 -6.83 4.24
N GLY A 274 -37.16 -5.63 4.68
CA GLY A 274 -36.01 -5.38 5.55
C GLY A 274 -36.24 -6.06 6.91
N GLY A 275 -35.66 -7.23 7.11
CA GLY A 275 -35.75 -7.97 8.37
C GLY A 275 -35.01 -7.26 9.51
N ASP A 276 -35.66 -7.13 10.66
CA ASP A 276 -35.19 -6.46 11.89
C ASP A 276 -34.07 -7.21 12.66
N SER A 277 -33.24 -8.01 11.98
CA SER A 277 -32.14 -8.73 12.63
C SER A 277 -30.88 -7.86 12.68
N MET A 278 -30.66 -7.19 13.82
CA MET A 278 -29.35 -6.61 14.16
C MET A 278 -28.31 -7.75 14.24
N PRO A 279 -27.27 -7.78 13.39
CA PRO A 279 -26.17 -8.73 13.58
C PRO A 279 -25.39 -8.35 14.85
N ALA A 280 -25.27 -9.31 15.77
CA ALA A 280 -24.56 -9.12 17.02
C ALA A 280 -23.05 -8.88 16.79
N ARG A 281 -22.43 -8.08 17.67
CA ARG A 281 -20.98 -7.86 17.70
C ARG A 281 -20.24 -9.20 17.77
N GLY A 282 -19.45 -9.50 16.75
CA GLY A 282 -18.59 -10.70 16.70
C GLY A 282 -18.94 -11.68 15.57
N ASP A 283 -20.04 -11.46 14.85
CA ASP A 283 -20.34 -12.22 13.64
C ASP A 283 -19.41 -11.80 12.49
N ALA A 284 -19.11 -12.73 11.56
CA ALA A 284 -18.26 -12.48 10.39
C ALA A 284 -18.78 -11.33 9.50
N TYR A 285 -20.04 -10.93 9.73
CA TYR A 285 -20.75 -9.81 9.11
C TYR A 285 -20.39 -8.42 9.64
N VAL A 286 -19.62 -8.28 10.74
CA VAL A 286 -19.28 -6.96 11.34
C VAL A 286 -17.89 -6.45 10.92
N GLY A 287 -17.16 -7.21 10.10
CA GLY A 287 -15.93 -6.75 9.44
C GLY A 287 -16.27 -5.83 8.26
N PHE A 288 -15.76 -4.59 8.28
CA PHE A 288 -15.88 -3.68 7.15
C PHE A 288 -15.33 -4.30 5.84
N GLY A 289 -16.20 -4.38 4.82
CA GLY A 289 -15.82 -4.50 3.40
C GLY A 289 -15.95 -5.91 2.81
N LEU A 290 -16.97 -6.10 1.97
CA LEU A 290 -17.26 -7.24 1.06
C LEU A 290 -18.23 -8.35 1.55
N GLY A 291 -18.63 -8.37 2.82
CA GLY A 291 -19.50 -9.42 3.39
C GLY A 291 -21.00 -9.26 3.14
N GLN A 292 -21.53 -8.03 3.11
CA GLN A 292 -22.87 -7.74 2.60
C GLN A 292 -22.75 -7.33 1.13
N ARG A 293 -22.88 -8.31 0.23
CA ARG A 293 -22.84 -8.07 -1.23
C ARG A 293 -24.15 -7.53 -1.80
N GLU A 294 -25.22 -7.53 -1.01
CA GLU A 294 -26.52 -7.00 -1.39
C GLU A 294 -26.80 -5.79 -0.50
N GLN A 295 -26.72 -4.60 -1.08
CA GLN A 295 -27.21 -3.38 -0.44
C GLN A 295 -28.72 -3.35 -0.61
N GLU A 296 -29.45 -3.24 0.49
CA GLU A 296 -30.91 -3.15 0.49
C GLU A 296 -31.33 -1.86 -0.22
N VAL A 297 -32.24 -2.00 -1.20
CA VAL A 297 -32.82 -0.89 -1.95
C VAL A 297 -34.26 -0.73 -1.49
N PHE A 298 -34.59 0.45 -0.97
CA PHE A 298 -35.94 0.78 -0.54
C PHE A 298 -36.62 1.61 -1.64
N GLN A 299 -37.73 1.10 -2.17
CA GLN A 299 -38.52 1.76 -3.19
C GLN A 299 -39.97 1.85 -2.72
N ARG A 300 -40.57 3.02 -2.91
CA ARG A 300 -42.00 3.22 -2.68
C ARG A 300 -42.80 2.49 -3.75
N CYS A 301 -43.77 1.69 -3.34
CA CYS A 301 -44.67 0.99 -4.25
C CYS A 301 -46.12 1.48 -4.06
N PRO A 302 -46.94 1.49 -5.11
CA PRO A 302 -48.36 1.76 -4.97
C PRO A 302 -49.02 0.70 -4.07
N GLY A 303 -49.62 1.14 -2.96
CA GLY A 303 -50.30 0.26 -1.99
C GLY A 303 -49.49 -0.11 -0.73
N ASP A 304 -48.35 0.55 -0.50
CA ASP A 304 -47.55 0.35 0.72
C ASP A 304 -48.37 0.57 2.01
N THR A 305 -48.15 -0.28 3.02
CA THR A 305 -48.75 -0.14 4.34
C THR A 305 -48.10 1.00 5.14
N ALA A 306 -48.79 1.51 6.17
CA ALA A 306 -48.25 2.56 7.03
C ALA A 306 -46.87 2.18 7.64
N ASP A 307 -46.69 0.91 8.00
CA ASP A 307 -45.42 0.42 8.55
C ASP A 307 -44.29 0.40 7.51
N GLN A 308 -44.61 0.07 6.25
CA GLN A 308 -43.66 0.12 5.13
C GLN A 308 -43.26 1.57 4.81
N ILE A 309 -44.20 2.49 4.80
CA ILE A 309 -43.93 3.93 4.65
C ILE A 309 -43.01 4.42 5.78
N ASN A 310 -43.29 4.03 7.02
CA ASN A 310 -42.43 4.35 8.16
C ASN A 310 -41.04 3.71 8.07
N ALA A 311 -40.91 2.50 7.53
CA ALA A 311 -39.62 1.87 7.25
C ALA A 311 -38.82 2.64 6.18
N LEU A 312 -39.50 3.11 5.12
CA LEU A 312 -38.90 3.93 4.07
C LEU A 312 -38.45 5.29 4.58
N ILE A 313 -39.25 5.95 5.43
CA ILE A 313 -38.84 7.19 6.11
C ILE A 313 -37.58 6.95 6.95
N ARG A 314 -37.54 5.87 7.73
CA ARG A 314 -36.36 5.52 8.55
C ARG A 314 -35.13 5.25 7.69
N SER A 315 -35.26 4.54 6.55
CA SER A 315 -34.14 4.28 5.65
C SER A 315 -33.66 5.55 4.95
N ALA A 316 -34.56 6.47 4.57
CA ALA A 316 -34.22 7.78 4.01
C ALA A 316 -33.41 8.62 5.00
N TYR A 317 -33.83 8.73 6.25
CA TYR A 317 -33.02 9.42 7.28
C TYR A 317 -31.67 8.74 7.50
N ARG A 318 -31.64 7.41 7.55
CA ARG A 318 -30.38 6.68 7.76
C ARG A 318 -29.36 6.99 6.67
N GLN A 319 -29.79 7.03 5.42
CA GLN A 319 -28.95 7.35 4.28
C GLN A 319 -28.53 8.83 4.29
N VAL A 320 -29.51 9.75 4.30
CA VAL A 320 -29.27 11.18 4.12
C VAL A 320 -28.52 11.77 5.31
N MET A 321 -28.88 11.38 6.53
CA MET A 321 -28.21 11.89 7.73
C MET A 321 -26.91 11.16 8.05
N GLY A 322 -26.51 10.11 7.31
CA GLY A 322 -25.24 9.40 7.54
C GLY A 322 -25.21 8.58 8.83
N ASN A 323 -26.31 7.88 9.12
CA ASN A 323 -26.50 6.97 10.26
C ASN A 323 -26.22 7.53 11.70
N PRO A 324 -26.66 8.75 12.07
CA PRO A 324 -26.69 9.20 13.45
C PRO A 324 -27.96 8.72 14.14
N HIS A 325 -27.90 8.55 15.46
CA HIS A 325 -29.10 8.38 16.27
C HIS A 325 -29.82 9.74 16.38
N LEU A 326 -30.88 9.92 15.58
CA LEU A 326 -31.70 11.14 15.58
C LEU A 326 -32.71 11.09 16.73
N MET A 327 -32.91 12.23 17.37
CA MET A 327 -34.03 12.42 18.31
C MET A 327 -35.31 12.77 17.56
N GLU A 328 -36.47 12.54 18.18
CA GLU A 328 -37.77 12.86 17.55
C GLU A 328 -37.90 14.33 17.16
N SER A 329 -37.33 15.24 17.96
CA SER A 329 -37.32 16.68 17.67
C SER A 329 -36.42 17.08 16.50
N GLU A 330 -35.47 16.23 16.11
CA GLU A 330 -34.53 16.50 15.01
C GLU A 330 -35.08 16.03 13.65
N ARG A 331 -36.27 15.42 13.64
CA ARG A 331 -36.94 14.93 12.44
C ARG A 331 -37.69 16.05 11.73
N ALA A 332 -37.66 16.04 10.40
CA ALA A 332 -38.40 16.94 9.54
C ALA A 332 -39.87 16.52 9.42
N LEU A 333 -40.65 16.68 10.50
CA LEU A 333 -42.05 16.25 10.61
C LEU A 333 -42.93 16.76 9.43
N ALA A 334 -42.73 18.00 8.99
CA ALA A 334 -43.50 18.57 7.88
C ALA A 334 -43.26 17.83 6.54
N ALA A 335 -42.05 17.34 6.29
CA ALA A 335 -41.74 16.56 5.09
C ALA A 335 -42.29 15.12 5.21
N GLU A 336 -42.24 14.55 6.41
CA GLU A 336 -42.80 13.23 6.70
C GLU A 336 -44.32 13.18 6.49
N SER A 337 -45.07 14.14 7.06
CA SER A 337 -46.53 14.19 6.91
C SER A 337 -46.93 14.26 5.43
N LYS A 338 -46.29 15.16 4.65
CA LYS A 338 -46.54 15.27 3.21
C LYS A 338 -46.20 14.00 2.43
N PHE A 339 -45.17 13.26 2.85
CA PHE A 339 -44.82 11.99 2.23
C PHE A 339 -45.82 10.88 2.58
N THR A 340 -46.26 10.80 3.85
CA THR A 340 -47.28 9.83 4.30
C THR A 340 -48.63 10.05 3.62
N GLU A 341 -49.01 11.31 3.40
CA GLU A 341 -50.23 11.69 2.67
C GLU A 341 -50.11 11.48 1.14
N GLY A 342 -48.89 11.24 0.64
CA GLY A 342 -48.63 11.01 -0.78
C GLY A 342 -48.47 12.26 -1.63
N TYR A 343 -48.39 13.45 -1.05
CA TYR A 343 -48.06 14.68 -1.77
C TYR A 343 -46.61 14.72 -2.25
N TYR A 344 -45.69 14.07 -1.53
CA TYR A 344 -44.27 13.99 -1.90
C TYR A 344 -43.90 12.63 -2.49
N SER A 345 -43.06 12.65 -3.52
CA SER A 345 -42.29 11.47 -3.96
C SER A 345 -41.13 11.21 -2.99
N THR A 346 -40.46 10.07 -3.13
CA THR A 346 -39.28 9.75 -2.31
C THR A 346 -38.16 10.77 -2.56
N ARG A 347 -38.04 11.27 -3.80
CA ARG A 347 -37.13 12.38 -4.13
C ARG A 347 -37.45 13.66 -3.36
N GLU A 348 -38.72 14.08 -3.35
CA GLU A 348 -39.15 15.29 -2.62
C GLU A 348 -38.98 15.15 -1.10
N LEU A 349 -39.18 13.94 -0.56
CA LEU A 349 -38.85 13.65 0.83
C LEU A 349 -37.36 13.86 1.10
N VAL A 350 -36.48 13.30 0.26
CA VAL A 350 -35.02 13.49 0.38
C VAL A 350 -34.65 14.97 0.31
N ARG A 351 -35.25 15.73 -0.62
CA ARG A 351 -35.07 17.19 -0.70
C ARG A 351 -35.47 17.88 0.60
N GLY A 352 -36.64 17.56 1.14
CA GLY A 352 -37.13 18.11 2.41
C GLY A 352 -36.21 17.80 3.61
N ILE A 353 -35.60 16.61 3.64
CA ILE A 353 -34.63 16.23 4.69
C ILE A 353 -33.33 17.04 4.54
N CYS A 354 -32.79 17.17 3.33
CA CYS A 354 -31.57 17.93 3.06
C CYS A 354 -31.73 19.44 3.34
N LEU A 355 -32.92 20.01 3.12
CA LEU A 355 -33.24 21.40 3.41
C LEU A 355 -33.59 21.68 4.89
N SER A 356 -33.65 20.63 5.73
CA SER A 356 -33.95 20.80 7.15
C SER A 356 -32.83 21.53 7.90
N SER A 357 -33.20 22.26 8.95
CA SER A 357 -32.23 22.97 9.82
C SER A 357 -31.21 22.02 10.46
N GLU A 358 -31.59 20.77 10.71
CA GLU A 358 -30.72 19.78 11.33
C GLU A 358 -29.63 19.28 10.37
N TYR A 359 -29.96 19.11 9.08
CA TYR A 359 -28.95 18.78 8.09
C TYR A 359 -27.95 19.93 7.92
N VAL A 360 -28.44 21.18 7.88
CA VAL A 360 -27.60 22.39 7.79
C VAL A 360 -26.63 22.47 8.97
N ARG A 361 -27.11 22.38 10.21
CA ARG A 361 -26.25 22.43 11.42
C ARG A 361 -25.18 21.34 11.42
N ARG A 362 -25.54 20.12 11.04
CA ARG A 362 -24.64 18.97 11.10
C ARG A 362 -23.63 18.97 9.98
N PHE A 363 -24.03 19.28 8.76
CA PHE A 363 -23.18 19.08 7.59
C PHE A 363 -22.65 20.36 6.97
N PHE A 364 -23.40 21.45 7.01
CA PHE A 364 -22.99 22.71 6.41
C PHE A 364 -22.21 23.58 7.40
N GLU A 365 -22.74 23.81 8.60
CA GLU A 365 -22.10 24.70 9.59
C GLU A 365 -20.82 24.10 10.21
N SER A 366 -20.76 22.77 10.33
CA SER A 366 -19.68 22.10 11.07
C SER A 366 -18.46 21.71 10.21
N ASN A 367 -18.64 21.63 8.88
CA ASN A 367 -17.65 21.04 7.96
C ASN A 367 -17.01 22.07 7.04
N ALA A 368 -15.81 21.77 6.57
CA ALA A 368 -15.19 22.54 5.49
C ALA A 368 -15.96 22.35 4.16
N PRO A 369 -15.97 23.34 3.24
CA PRO A 369 -16.71 23.26 1.98
C PRO A 369 -16.44 22.00 1.15
N TYR A 370 -15.18 21.58 1.06
CA TYR A 370 -14.81 20.33 0.38
C TYR A 370 -15.39 19.07 1.04
N ARG A 371 -15.45 19.02 2.37
CA ARG A 371 -16.04 17.90 3.10
C ARG A 371 -17.56 17.87 2.93
N PHE A 372 -18.19 19.03 2.95
CA PHE A 372 -19.62 19.18 2.74
C PHE A 372 -20.04 18.67 1.36
N VAL A 373 -19.35 19.10 0.29
CA VAL A 373 -19.58 18.58 -1.07
C VAL A 373 -19.33 17.06 -1.15
N GLU A 374 -18.23 16.55 -0.57
CA GLU A 374 -17.97 15.10 -0.49
C GLU A 374 -19.11 14.31 0.17
N LEU A 375 -19.73 14.89 1.20
CA LEU A 375 -20.87 14.30 1.90
C LEU A 375 -22.16 14.38 1.11
N ASN A 376 -22.43 15.48 0.41
CA ASN A 376 -23.61 15.58 -0.47
C ASN A 376 -23.56 14.54 -1.60
N PHE A 377 -22.39 14.35 -2.23
CA PHE A 377 -22.19 13.26 -3.19
C PHE A 377 -22.47 11.86 -2.58
N LYS A 378 -22.09 11.67 -1.32
CA LYS A 378 -22.33 10.41 -0.61
C LYS A 378 -23.81 10.21 -0.25
N HIS A 379 -24.45 11.22 0.33
CA HIS A 379 -25.81 11.15 0.86
C HIS A 379 -26.86 11.10 -0.25
N ILE A 380 -26.73 11.97 -1.25
CA ILE A 380 -27.73 12.17 -2.30
C ILE A 380 -27.46 11.28 -3.52
N LEU A 381 -26.22 11.24 -4.01
CA LEU A 381 -25.87 10.49 -5.22
C LEU A 381 -25.30 9.08 -4.94
N GLY A 382 -25.02 8.77 -3.67
CA GLY A 382 -24.51 7.47 -3.28
C GLY A 382 -23.12 7.16 -3.85
N ARG A 383 -22.31 8.16 -4.20
CA ARG A 383 -20.97 7.98 -4.78
C ARG A 383 -19.96 8.99 -4.25
N ALA A 384 -18.69 8.84 -4.63
CA ALA A 384 -17.68 9.88 -4.42
C ALA A 384 -17.59 10.82 -5.64
N PRO A 385 -17.09 12.05 -5.47
CA PRO A 385 -16.73 12.93 -6.58
C PRO A 385 -15.64 12.28 -7.47
N ILE A 386 -15.83 12.36 -8.78
CA ILE A 386 -14.98 11.73 -9.79
C ILE A 386 -13.81 12.65 -10.14
N SER A 387 -14.08 13.95 -10.28
CA SER A 387 -13.10 14.93 -10.73
C SER A 387 -13.13 16.20 -9.89
N GLN A 388 -12.04 16.97 -9.97
CA GLN A 388 -11.97 18.27 -9.32
C GLN A 388 -12.94 19.29 -9.94
N ALA A 389 -13.34 19.08 -11.20
CA ALA A 389 -14.30 19.95 -11.89
C ALA A 389 -15.69 19.86 -11.23
N GLU A 390 -16.20 18.65 -10.96
CA GLU A 390 -17.48 18.45 -10.25
C GLU A 390 -17.47 19.16 -8.88
N VAL A 391 -16.38 18.98 -8.13
CA VAL A 391 -16.24 19.61 -6.80
C VAL A 391 -16.19 21.14 -6.92
N SER A 392 -15.51 21.67 -7.95
CA SER A 392 -15.42 23.10 -8.19
C SER A 392 -16.78 23.70 -8.57
N GLU A 393 -17.57 23.00 -9.38
CA GLU A 393 -18.89 23.43 -9.83
C GLU A 393 -19.85 23.61 -8.65
N HIS A 394 -19.96 22.61 -7.77
CA HIS A 394 -20.84 22.72 -6.60
C HIS A 394 -20.36 23.78 -5.59
N ILE A 395 -19.05 23.97 -5.43
CA ILE A 395 -18.53 25.08 -4.60
C ILE A 395 -18.92 26.44 -5.21
N GLN A 396 -18.92 26.58 -6.52
CA GLN A 396 -19.33 27.82 -7.19
C GLN A 396 -20.84 28.06 -7.07
N ILE A 397 -21.67 27.03 -7.25
CA ILE A 397 -23.13 27.11 -7.04
C ILE A 397 -23.41 27.55 -5.60
N LEU A 398 -22.76 26.91 -4.63
CA LEU A 398 -22.91 27.25 -3.21
C LEU A 398 -22.53 28.71 -2.92
N ALA A 399 -21.46 29.21 -3.56
CA ALA A 399 -20.98 30.58 -3.37
C ALA A 399 -21.87 31.64 -4.04
N ASN A 400 -22.46 31.33 -5.20
CA ASN A 400 -23.21 32.29 -6.01
C ASN A 400 -24.71 32.27 -5.75
N GLU A 401 -25.30 31.09 -5.57
CA GLU A 401 -26.75 30.86 -5.53
C GLU A 401 -27.24 30.44 -4.13
N GLY A 402 -26.32 30.00 -3.27
CA GLY A 402 -26.59 29.63 -1.88
C GLY A 402 -26.88 28.15 -1.67
N TYR A 403 -27.29 27.82 -0.43
CA TYR A 403 -27.42 26.44 0.05
C TYR A 403 -28.53 25.65 -0.65
N GLU A 404 -29.71 26.25 -0.80
CA GLU A 404 -30.86 25.56 -1.40
C GLU A 404 -30.60 25.18 -2.87
N ALA A 405 -29.97 26.09 -3.61
CA ALA A 405 -29.58 25.86 -5.00
C ALA A 405 -28.56 24.72 -5.12
N GLU A 406 -27.57 24.67 -4.21
CA GLU A 406 -26.58 23.59 -4.20
C GLU A 406 -27.23 22.22 -3.94
N ILE A 407 -28.15 22.10 -2.98
CA ILE A 407 -28.90 20.84 -2.74
C ILE A 407 -29.77 20.45 -3.94
N ASN A 408 -30.49 21.42 -4.53
CA ASN A 408 -31.34 21.15 -5.69
C ASN A 408 -30.52 20.70 -6.91
N SER A 409 -29.31 21.22 -7.08
CA SER A 409 -28.42 20.82 -8.19
C SER A 409 -28.11 19.31 -8.21
N TYR A 410 -27.99 18.66 -7.05
CA TYR A 410 -27.76 17.22 -6.98
C TYR A 410 -29.03 16.42 -7.27
N ILE A 411 -30.16 16.85 -6.71
CA ILE A 411 -31.45 16.13 -6.78
C ILE A 411 -32.07 16.23 -8.17
N ASP A 412 -31.94 17.38 -8.82
CA ASP A 412 -32.45 17.64 -10.17
C ASP A 412 -31.48 17.18 -11.27
N SER A 413 -30.35 16.59 -10.89
CA SER A 413 -29.39 16.05 -11.84
C SER A 413 -29.98 14.87 -12.63
N ALA A 414 -29.63 14.81 -13.93
CA ALA A 414 -30.00 13.67 -14.76
C ALA A 414 -29.43 12.34 -14.22
N GLU A 415 -28.30 12.39 -13.50
CA GLU A 415 -27.74 11.22 -12.83
C GLU A 415 -28.71 10.68 -11.79
N TYR A 416 -29.18 11.52 -10.86
CA TYR A 416 -30.12 11.12 -9.81
C TYR A 416 -31.39 10.50 -10.40
N GLN A 417 -31.97 11.15 -11.41
CA GLN A 417 -33.18 10.66 -12.08
C GLN A 417 -32.96 9.31 -12.74
N SER A 418 -31.80 9.09 -13.40
CA SER A 418 -31.50 7.82 -14.06
C SER A 418 -31.22 6.66 -13.10
N THR A 419 -30.74 6.94 -11.89
CA THR A 419 -30.29 5.92 -10.93
C THR A 419 -31.33 5.56 -9.88
N PHE A 420 -32.05 6.56 -9.38
CA PHE A 420 -33.04 6.40 -8.30
C PHE A 420 -34.47 6.69 -8.77
N GLY A 421 -34.65 7.54 -9.78
CA GLY A 421 -35.97 8.00 -10.18
C GLY A 421 -36.68 8.75 -9.06
N GLU A 422 -38.01 8.65 -9.02
CA GLU A 422 -38.86 9.39 -8.06
C GLU A 422 -39.11 8.64 -6.75
N ASP A 423 -39.10 7.31 -6.81
CA ASP A 423 -39.66 6.45 -5.75
C ASP A 423 -38.60 5.71 -4.92
N THR A 424 -37.36 5.64 -5.39
CA THR A 424 -36.28 4.91 -4.71
C THR A 424 -35.49 5.82 -3.78
N VAL A 425 -35.27 5.36 -2.55
CA VAL A 425 -34.39 6.03 -1.59
C VAL A 425 -32.94 5.90 -2.08
N PRO A 426 -32.14 6.98 -2.04
CA PRO A 426 -30.73 6.90 -2.38
C PRO A 426 -30.03 5.79 -1.60
N TYR A 427 -29.14 5.08 -2.27
CA TYR A 427 -28.34 4.02 -1.65
C TYR A 427 -26.90 4.16 -2.11
N MET A 428 -25.98 3.62 -1.32
CA MET A 428 -24.56 3.70 -1.64
C MET A 428 -24.26 2.80 -2.84
N ARG A 429 -23.74 3.37 -3.91
CA ARG A 429 -23.41 2.66 -5.14
C ARG A 429 -21.98 2.12 -5.04
N ILE A 430 -21.74 1.20 -4.10
CA ILE A 430 -20.39 0.67 -3.82
C ILE A 430 -19.91 -0.27 -4.93
N LEU A 431 -20.80 -1.03 -5.57
CA LEU A 431 -20.41 -2.01 -6.58
C LEU A 431 -19.82 -1.34 -7.84
N SER A 432 -18.96 -2.09 -8.53
CA SER A 432 -18.37 -1.66 -9.79
C SER A 432 -19.44 -1.60 -10.88
N GLU A 433 -19.78 -0.39 -11.32
CA GLU A 433 -20.65 -0.16 -12.48
C GLU A 433 -19.80 -0.07 -13.77
N GLN A 434 -20.43 -0.32 -14.92
CA GLN A 434 -19.77 -0.16 -16.22
C GLN A 434 -19.31 1.30 -16.39
N GLY A 435 -18.05 1.50 -16.78
CA GLY A 435 -17.46 2.82 -16.99
C GLY A 435 -16.88 3.52 -15.75
N ARG A 436 -17.02 2.94 -14.54
CA ARG A 436 -16.41 3.52 -13.33
C ARG A 436 -14.93 3.20 -13.22
N SER A 437 -14.13 4.23 -12.94
CA SER A 437 -12.69 4.04 -12.68
C SER A 437 -12.44 3.34 -11.34
N GLN A 438 -11.36 2.54 -11.28
CA GLN A 438 -10.93 1.90 -10.03
C GLN A 438 -10.65 2.93 -8.91
N LEU A 439 -10.17 4.12 -9.28
CA LEU A 439 -9.93 5.21 -8.34
C LEU A 439 -11.24 5.73 -7.74
N ALA A 440 -12.29 5.89 -8.54
CA ALA A 440 -13.61 6.31 -8.04
C ALA A 440 -14.19 5.29 -7.06
N PHE A 441 -14.05 4.00 -7.33
CA PHE A 441 -14.41 2.94 -6.39
C PHE A 441 -13.64 3.04 -5.06
N ASN A 442 -12.33 3.23 -5.13
CA ASN A 442 -11.50 3.37 -3.93
C ASN A 442 -11.85 4.63 -3.11
N ARG A 443 -12.14 5.75 -3.78
CA ARG A 443 -12.62 7.00 -3.15
C ARG A 443 -13.95 6.80 -2.45
N HIS A 444 -14.90 6.17 -3.12
CA HIS A 444 -16.20 5.90 -2.54
C HIS A 444 -16.10 5.03 -1.28
N LEU A 445 -15.30 3.97 -1.35
CA LEU A 445 -15.04 3.11 -0.19
C LEU A 445 -14.23 3.79 0.93
N SER A 446 -13.60 4.94 0.66
CA SER A 446 -12.97 5.74 1.72
C SER A 446 -13.93 6.71 2.40
N LEU A 447 -15.04 7.08 1.74
CA LEU A 447 -16.14 7.82 2.36
C LEU A 447 -17.10 6.90 3.12
N SER A 448 -17.27 5.66 2.67
CA SER A 448 -18.07 4.65 3.37
C SER A 448 -17.25 4.00 4.48
N GLU A 449 -17.40 4.42 5.74
CA GLU A 449 -16.60 3.87 6.87
C GLU A 449 -17.23 2.63 7.54
N GLY A 450 -18.34 2.12 6.99
CA GLY A 450 -19.02 0.89 7.42
C GLY A 450 -20.43 1.10 7.96
N TYR A 451 -21.14 0.01 8.26
CA TYR A 451 -22.57 0.03 8.62
C TYR A 451 -22.88 0.84 9.89
N ALA A 452 -21.96 0.85 10.85
CA ALA A 452 -22.10 1.54 12.14
C ALA A 452 -21.32 2.87 12.21
N ALA A 453 -20.69 3.30 11.12
CA ALA A 453 -20.02 4.58 11.09
C ALA A 453 -21.03 5.72 10.97
N SER A 454 -20.67 6.89 11.49
CA SER A 454 -21.46 8.12 11.37
C SER A 454 -20.64 9.21 10.69
N ASP A 455 -21.25 9.92 9.75
CA ASP A 455 -20.56 10.90 8.92
C ASP A 455 -20.22 12.22 9.61
N SER A 456 -20.85 12.48 10.76
CA SER A 456 -20.65 13.69 11.59
C SER A 456 -19.33 13.71 12.36
N VAL A 457 -18.53 12.64 12.30
CA VAL A 457 -17.34 12.49 13.14
C VAL A 457 -16.10 13.14 12.52
N ALA A 458 -16.14 13.43 11.23
CA ALA A 458 -15.01 13.91 10.44
C ALA A 458 -15.34 15.22 9.72
N ASN A 459 -14.77 16.34 10.20
CA ASN A 459 -15.07 17.66 9.65
C ASN A 459 -14.16 18.09 8.49
N SER A 460 -13.07 17.33 8.27
CA SER A 460 -12.10 17.56 7.20
C SER A 460 -12.33 16.59 6.04
N SER A 461 -12.13 17.07 4.82
CA SER A 461 -12.24 16.28 3.60
C SER A 461 -11.30 15.08 3.59
N SER A 462 -11.77 13.91 3.15
CA SER A 462 -10.92 12.71 3.03
C SER A 462 -10.41 12.52 1.60
N LEU A 463 -11.01 13.17 0.61
CA LEU A 463 -10.73 12.94 -0.81
C LEU A 463 -9.99 14.07 -1.51
N VAL A 464 -9.91 15.29 -0.97
CA VAL A 464 -9.28 16.45 -1.63
C VAL A 464 -7.94 16.11 -2.30
N THR A 465 -7.00 15.50 -1.58
CA THR A 465 -5.70 15.10 -2.17
C THR A 465 -5.86 14.06 -3.26
N SER A 466 -6.74 13.07 -3.05
CA SER A 466 -7.00 11.99 -4.02
C SER A 466 -7.63 12.52 -5.31
N VAL A 467 -8.60 13.43 -5.21
CA VAL A 467 -9.30 14.03 -6.35
C VAL A 467 -8.35 14.91 -7.14
N ALA A 468 -7.59 15.78 -6.46
CA ALA A 468 -6.63 16.69 -7.10
C ALA A 468 -5.49 15.96 -7.80
N THR A 469 -4.93 14.92 -7.17
CA THR A 469 -3.72 14.24 -7.69
C THR A 469 -4.01 12.97 -8.49
N LYS A 470 -5.28 12.57 -8.63
CA LYS A 470 -5.69 11.28 -9.21
C LYS A 470 -5.01 10.07 -8.58
N THR A 471 -4.68 10.14 -7.30
CA THR A 471 -4.10 9.04 -6.53
C THR A 471 -5.15 8.34 -5.68
N VAL A 472 -4.84 7.14 -5.19
CA VAL A 472 -5.71 6.40 -4.26
C VAL A 472 -5.81 7.17 -2.93
N PRO A 473 -7.00 7.23 -2.29
CA PRO A 473 -7.16 7.89 -0.99
C PRO A 473 -6.20 7.36 0.08
N SER A 474 -5.79 8.26 0.98
CA SER A 474 -4.98 7.90 2.13
C SER A 474 -5.71 6.90 3.04
N GLY A 475 -4.97 5.96 3.64
CA GLY A 475 -5.55 4.93 4.52
C GLY A 475 -6.32 3.81 3.81
N TRP A 476 -6.43 3.83 2.47
CA TRP A 476 -7.05 2.76 1.67
C TRP A 476 -6.51 1.37 1.99
N ARG A 477 -5.21 1.27 2.26
CA ARG A 477 -4.48 0.02 2.48
C ARG A 477 -4.52 -0.44 3.94
N THR A 478 -5.14 0.31 4.84
CA THR A 478 -5.12 0.06 6.28
C THR A 478 -6.53 -0.26 6.75
N THR A 479 -6.81 -1.55 6.99
CA THR A 479 -8.08 -2.03 7.55
C THR A 479 -8.17 -1.88 9.06
N THR A 480 -7.23 -1.19 9.70
CA THR A 480 -7.38 -0.83 11.11
C THR A 480 -8.53 0.15 11.20
N VAL A 481 -9.73 -0.41 11.44
CA VAL A 481 -10.86 0.20 12.13
C VAL A 481 -10.81 1.72 11.96
N ARG A 482 -11.33 2.20 10.82
CA ARG A 482 -11.66 3.62 10.65
C ARG A 482 -12.85 3.91 11.57
N SER A 483 -12.61 3.82 12.87
CA SER A 483 -13.51 4.31 13.89
C SER A 483 -13.05 5.68 14.28
N ASN A 484 -13.97 6.62 14.11
CA ASN A 484 -14.18 7.80 14.89
C ASN A 484 -12.93 8.33 15.59
N ARG A 485 -12.38 9.41 15.03
CA ARG A 485 -11.19 10.16 15.46
C ARG A 485 -11.16 10.63 16.93
N ASN A 486 -12.01 10.12 17.82
CA ASN A 486 -11.96 10.35 19.25
C ASN A 486 -12.38 9.16 20.14
N SER A 487 -12.60 7.96 19.62
CA SER A 487 -13.11 6.87 20.43
C SER A 487 -11.97 6.07 21.06
N ALA A 488 -11.76 6.28 22.36
CA ALA A 488 -11.00 5.36 23.19
C ALA A 488 -11.49 3.92 22.94
N ILE A 489 -10.58 3.02 22.58
CA ILE A 489 -10.86 1.66 22.15
C ILE A 489 -10.55 0.74 23.33
N ALA A 490 -11.49 -0.13 23.65
CA ALA A 490 -11.27 -1.17 24.64
C ALA A 490 -10.22 -2.18 24.11
N GLY A 491 -9.21 -2.51 24.93
CA GLY A 491 -8.12 -3.41 24.51
C GLY A 491 -7.05 -2.78 23.60
N SER A 492 -6.95 -1.46 23.51
CA SER A 492 -5.88 -0.80 22.75
C SER A 492 -4.49 -1.09 23.35
N PRO A 493 -3.45 -1.43 22.55
CA PRO A 493 -2.09 -1.60 23.07
C PRO A 493 -1.52 -0.33 23.71
N ASP A 494 -2.02 0.83 23.29
CA ASP A 494 -1.60 2.15 23.75
C ASP A 494 -2.44 2.59 24.96
N PRO A 495 -1.85 2.79 26.16
CA PRO A 495 -2.59 3.05 27.39
C PRO A 495 -3.40 4.34 27.35
N THR A 496 -2.98 5.33 26.55
CA THR A 496 -3.71 6.60 26.38
C THR A 496 -5.04 6.45 25.64
N LYS A 497 -5.18 5.37 24.86
CA LYS A 497 -6.36 5.09 24.04
C LYS A 497 -7.34 4.11 24.69
N ARG A 498 -7.01 3.55 25.85
CA ARG A 498 -7.90 2.63 26.60
C ARG A 498 -9.04 3.39 27.28
N ARG A 499 -10.12 2.69 27.61
CA ARG A 499 -11.25 3.21 28.39
C ARG A 499 -11.20 2.68 29.81
N PHE A 500 -11.38 3.57 30.77
CA PHE A 500 -11.39 3.24 32.19
C PHE A 500 -12.73 3.63 32.81
N ARG A 501 -13.29 2.73 33.60
CA ARG A 501 -14.42 3.01 34.50
C ARG A 501 -13.85 3.35 35.86
N ILE A 502 -14.11 4.57 36.32
CA ILE A 502 -13.76 5.07 37.65
C ILE A 502 -15.02 5.02 38.51
N VAL A 503 -15.04 4.14 39.51
CA VAL A 503 -16.12 4.07 40.50
C VAL A 503 -15.76 4.96 41.67
N VAL A 504 -16.67 5.85 42.06
CA VAL A 504 -16.48 6.83 43.13
C VAL A 504 -17.51 6.59 44.23
N GLN A 505 -17.04 6.53 45.47
CA GLN A 505 -17.85 6.49 46.68
C GLN A 505 -18.25 7.90 47.08
N ALA A 506 -19.50 8.05 47.51
CA ALA A 506 -20.19 9.30 47.82
C ALA A 506 -19.31 10.47 48.32
N GLN A 507 -19.64 11.63 47.77
CA GLN A 507 -19.02 12.93 47.97
C GLN A 507 -19.68 13.67 49.16
N PRO A 508 -18.95 14.17 50.16
CA PRO A 508 -19.51 15.06 51.16
C PRO A 508 -19.29 16.52 50.75
N ALA A 509 -20.33 17.17 50.22
CA ALA A 509 -20.62 18.60 50.43
C ALA A 509 -21.96 19.01 49.77
N GLY A 510 -23.01 19.16 50.59
CA GLY A 510 -23.98 20.25 50.43
C GLY A 510 -25.25 20.06 49.56
N GLY A 511 -25.66 18.85 49.17
CA GLY A 511 -26.94 18.71 48.45
C GLY A 511 -27.45 17.28 48.37
N ARG A 512 -28.76 17.10 48.61
CA ARG A 512 -29.47 15.81 48.60
C ARG A 512 -29.36 15.15 47.22
N GLN A 513 -28.49 14.15 47.09
CA GLN A 513 -28.38 13.28 45.91
C GLN A 513 -28.84 11.86 46.24
N ARG A 514 -29.56 11.23 45.31
CA ARG A 514 -30.31 9.98 45.51
C ARG A 514 -29.55 8.69 45.19
N THR A 515 -28.25 8.74 44.86
CA THR A 515 -27.44 7.53 44.65
C THR A 515 -26.04 7.68 45.28
N PRO A 516 -25.61 6.73 46.14
CA PRO A 516 -24.34 6.83 46.88
C PRO A 516 -23.08 6.48 46.06
N ASN A 517 -23.24 6.01 44.81
CA ASN A 517 -22.12 5.59 43.95
C ASN A 517 -22.28 6.19 42.55
N ALA A 518 -21.25 6.88 42.07
CA ALA A 518 -21.17 7.39 40.70
C ALA A 518 -20.05 6.67 39.93
N SER A 519 -20.30 6.28 38.68
CA SER A 519 -19.29 5.69 37.80
C SER A 519 -19.02 6.60 36.61
N TYR A 520 -17.76 6.99 36.41
CA TYR A 520 -17.32 7.78 35.26
C TYR A 520 -16.59 6.90 34.26
N LEU A 521 -16.89 7.04 32.97
CA LEU A 521 -16.21 6.33 31.90
C LEU A 521 -15.35 7.32 31.12
N VAL A 522 -14.03 7.13 31.13
CA VAL A 522 -13.05 8.13 30.68
C VAL A 522 -11.99 7.48 29.80
N SER A 523 -11.46 8.23 28.83
CA SER A 523 -10.29 7.81 28.05
C SER A 523 -9.00 7.91 28.88
N GLY A 524 -8.02 7.03 28.61
CA GLY A 524 -6.69 7.09 29.24
C GLY A 524 -6.04 8.47 29.17
N LYS A 525 -6.23 9.21 28.07
CA LYS A 525 -5.71 10.58 27.90
C LYS A 525 -6.33 11.60 28.87
N ASP A 526 -7.61 11.43 29.22
CA ASP A 526 -8.40 12.36 30.05
C ASP A 526 -8.52 11.89 31.51
N MET A 527 -7.86 10.79 31.86
CA MET A 527 -7.94 10.15 33.17
C MET A 527 -7.47 11.08 34.29
N THR A 528 -6.32 11.73 34.09
CA THR A 528 -5.73 12.62 35.11
C THR A 528 -6.60 13.84 35.39
N SER A 529 -7.21 14.43 34.35
CA SER A 529 -8.17 15.54 34.51
C SER A 529 -9.41 15.11 35.27
N GLN A 530 -9.97 13.93 34.98
CA GLN A 530 -11.17 13.46 35.67
C GLN A 530 -10.87 13.12 37.14
N MET A 531 -9.72 12.52 37.45
CA MET A 531 -9.32 12.24 38.84
C MET A 531 -9.18 13.54 39.64
N LYS A 532 -8.55 14.57 39.07
CA LYS A 532 -8.46 15.90 39.71
C LYS A 532 -9.84 16.50 39.96
N TYR A 533 -10.76 16.36 39.00
CA TYR A 533 -12.15 16.82 39.15
C TYR A 533 -12.87 16.10 40.29
N ILE A 534 -12.75 14.77 40.38
CA ILE A 534 -13.36 13.95 41.43
C ILE A 534 -12.82 14.34 42.82
N HIS A 535 -11.49 14.48 42.95
CA HIS A 535 -10.87 14.87 44.22
C HIS A 535 -11.21 16.30 44.64
N ARG A 536 -11.26 17.25 43.69
CA ARG A 536 -11.68 18.64 43.97
C ARG A 536 -13.09 18.70 44.54
N ARG A 537 -13.97 17.79 44.11
CA ARG A 537 -15.33 17.70 44.61
C ARG A 537 -15.45 16.98 45.95
N GLY A 538 -14.38 16.36 46.46
CA GLY A 538 -14.40 15.58 47.70
C GLY A 538 -14.82 14.11 47.51
N GLY A 539 -14.89 13.61 46.26
CA GLY A 539 -15.18 12.20 45.99
C GLY A 539 -13.96 11.31 46.27
N ARG A 540 -14.19 10.10 46.79
CA ARG A 540 -13.15 9.08 46.96
C ARG A 540 -13.27 8.01 45.88
N ILE A 541 -12.19 7.75 45.14
CA ILE A 541 -12.15 6.73 44.09
C ILE A 541 -12.05 5.35 44.74
N VAL A 542 -12.98 4.46 44.41
CA VAL A 542 -13.06 3.08 44.90
C VAL A 542 -12.26 2.14 44.01
N SER A 543 -12.46 2.25 42.69
CA SER A 543 -11.76 1.41 41.72
C SER A 543 -11.65 2.09 40.37
N ILE A 544 -10.58 1.74 39.66
CA ILE A 544 -10.34 2.11 38.26
C ILE A 544 -10.16 0.80 37.51
N THR A 545 -11.12 0.45 36.67
CA THR A 545 -11.08 -0.79 35.88
C THR A 545 -11.05 -0.48 34.39
N GLU A 546 -10.22 -1.18 33.63
CA GLU A 546 -10.26 -1.10 32.18
C GLU A 546 -11.58 -1.72 31.69
N VAL A 547 -12.31 -0.98 30.86
CA VAL A 547 -13.53 -1.47 30.22
C VAL A 547 -13.13 -2.14 28.91
N MET A 548 -13.15 -3.48 28.89
CA MET A 548 -12.95 -4.33 27.72
C MET A 548 -14.09 -4.22 26.70
#